data_AF-V5GJE0-F1
#
_entry.id   AF-V5GJE0-F1
#
_cell.length_a   1.000
_cell.length_b   1.000
_cell.length_c   1.000
_cell.angle_alpha   90.00
_cell.angle_beta   90.00
_cell.angle_gamma   90.00
#
_symmetry.space_group_name_H-M   'P 1'
#
loop_
_entity.id
_entity.type
_entity.pdbx_description
1 polymer ?
#
loop_
_entity_poly.entity_id
_entity_poly.type
_entity_poly.pdbx_seq_one_letter_code
_entity_poly.pdbx_strand_id
1 'polypeptide(L)'
;MTPKMVLAFCLALALVLDSLPKLEAAISCKDEQNNDVEWSFIYKLPKKPKSKKSEYTPTGDEYVYVDSNTPTSTSYWTLSPKSIFQDGNPLANTIL
;
A
#
# COMPACT_ATOMS: atom_id res chain seq x y z
N MET A 1 -10.89 39.67 -23.14
CA MET A 1 -11.76 38.48 -23.09
C MET A 1 -13.06 38.88 -22.42
N THR A 2 -14.22 38.72 -23.06
CA THR A 2 -15.50 39.15 -22.46
C THR A 2 -15.95 38.17 -21.37
N PRO A 3 -16.71 38.60 -20.36
CA PRO A 3 -17.19 37.71 -19.29
C PRO A 3 -18.00 36.51 -19.82
N LYS A 4 -18.69 36.68 -20.95
CA LYS A 4 -19.40 35.61 -21.66
C LYS A 4 -18.44 34.54 -22.22
N MET A 5 -17.28 34.96 -22.72
CA MET A 5 -16.26 34.07 -23.28
C MET A 5 -15.55 33.27 -22.16
N VAL A 6 -15.32 33.89 -21.00
CA VAL A 6 -14.80 33.18 -19.81
C VAL A 6 -15.80 32.12 -19.34
N LEU A 7 -17.09 32.46 -19.26
CA LEU A 7 -18.13 31.53 -18.82
C LEU A 7 -18.26 30.33 -19.78
N ALA A 8 -18.25 30.58 -21.08
CA ALA A 8 -18.32 29.52 -22.10
C ALA A 8 -17.11 28.58 -22.01
N PHE A 9 -15.92 29.13 -21.77
CA PHE A 9 -14.70 28.34 -21.58
C PHE A 9 -14.75 27.48 -20.31
N CYS A 10 -15.21 28.03 -19.19
CA CYS A 10 -15.38 27.27 -17.95
C CYS A 10 -16.41 26.14 -18.10
N LEU A 11 -17.52 26.39 -18.78
CA LEU A 11 -18.56 25.39 -19.02
C LEU A 11 -18.04 24.24 -19.90
N ALA A 12 -17.31 24.58 -20.97
CA ALA A 12 -16.66 23.60 -21.83
C ALA A 12 -15.62 22.77 -21.07
N LEU A 13 -14.81 23.40 -20.22
CA LEU A 13 -13.81 22.70 -19.40
C LEU A 13 -14.46 21.73 -18.39
N ALA A 14 -15.54 22.14 -17.73
CA ALA A 14 -16.28 21.27 -16.81
C ALA A 14 -16.85 20.03 -17.51
N LEU A 15 -17.46 20.21 -18.70
CA LEU A 15 -17.97 19.11 -19.51
C LEU A 15 -16.87 18.13 -19.95
N VAL A 16 -15.67 18.65 -20.26
CA VAL A 16 -14.52 17.81 -20.60
C VAL A 16 -14.04 17.01 -19.39
N LEU A 17 -13.98 17.62 -18.21
CA LEU A 17 -13.59 16.95 -16.97
C LEU A 17 -14.60 15.86 -16.55
N ASP A 18 -15.90 16.09 -16.74
CA ASP A 18 -16.95 15.10 -16.45
C ASP A 18 -16.95 13.93 -17.45
N SER A 19 -16.45 14.15 -18.67
CA SER A 19 -16.33 13.11 -19.69
C SER A 19 -15.10 12.21 -19.55
N LEU A 20 -14.18 12.55 -18.65
CA LEU A 20 -13.07 11.66 -18.33
C LEU A 20 -13.65 10.39 -17.70
N PRO A 21 -13.27 9.19 -18.18
CA PRO A 21 -13.63 7.97 -17.49
C PRO A 21 -13.17 8.13 -16.04
N LYS A 22 -14.10 7.96 -15.10
CA LYS A 22 -13.74 7.80 -13.69
C LYS A 22 -12.78 6.62 -13.67
N LEU A 23 -11.50 6.90 -13.43
CA LEU A 23 -10.50 5.87 -13.22
C LEU A 23 -10.91 5.18 -11.92
N GLU A 24 -11.73 4.15 -12.04
CA GLU A 24 -11.97 3.21 -10.96
C GLU A 24 -10.61 2.61 -10.66
N ALA A 25 -10.10 2.87 -9.45
CA ALA A 25 -8.84 2.30 -9.01
C ALA A 25 -8.99 0.78 -9.14
N ALA A 26 -8.17 0.16 -9.99
CA ALA A 26 -8.19 -1.28 -10.16
C ALA A 26 -7.87 -1.92 -8.80
N ILE A 27 -8.63 -2.96 -8.44
CA ILE A 27 -8.32 -3.75 -7.25
C ILE A 27 -6.89 -4.30 -7.42
N SER A 28 -6.01 -3.96 -6.50
CA SER A 28 -4.60 -4.33 -6.54
C SER A 28 -4.11 -4.68 -5.13
N CYS A 29 -3.10 -5.55 -5.05
CA CYS A 29 -2.37 -5.73 -3.81
C CYS A 29 -1.58 -4.45 -3.51
N LYS A 30 -1.31 -4.17 -2.24
CA LYS A 30 -0.54 -3.01 -1.82
C LYS A 30 0.76 -3.42 -1.15
N ASP A 31 1.81 -2.64 -1.38
CA ASP A 31 3.08 -2.78 -0.66
C ASP A 31 3.09 -2.02 0.69
N GLU A 32 4.25 -2.00 1.35
CA GLU A 32 4.46 -1.30 2.63
C GLU A 32 4.30 0.21 2.54
N GLN A 33 4.41 0.78 1.35
CA GLN A 33 4.30 2.20 1.08
C GLN A 33 2.95 2.58 0.45
N ASN A 34 1.99 1.63 0.40
CA ASN A 34 0.67 1.79 -0.20
C ASN A 34 0.66 1.97 -1.73
N ASN A 35 1.71 1.52 -2.41
CA ASN A 35 1.73 1.46 -3.87
C ASN A 35 1.08 0.17 -4.36
N ASP A 36 0.49 0.22 -5.56
CA ASP A 36 -0.03 -0.97 -6.25
C ASP A 36 1.11 -1.93 -6.62
N VAL A 37 0.91 -3.22 -6.32
CA VAL A 37 1.81 -4.32 -6.66
C VAL A 37 1.03 -5.51 -7.21
N GLU A 38 1.67 -6.33 -8.06
CA GLU A 38 1.01 -7.49 -8.67
C GLU A 38 0.73 -8.57 -7.62
N TRP A 39 1.65 -8.77 -6.68
CA TRP A 39 1.53 -9.70 -5.58
C TRP A 39 2.34 -9.22 -4.37
N SER A 40 1.89 -9.64 -3.18
CA SER A 40 2.57 -9.41 -1.91
C SER A 40 2.41 -10.65 -1.01
N PHE A 41 3.49 -11.05 -0.33
CA PHE A 41 3.46 -12.09 0.69
C PHE A 41 3.84 -11.51 2.06
N ILE A 42 3.15 -12.01 3.08
CA ILE A 42 3.34 -11.60 4.47
C ILE A 42 3.48 -12.85 5.32
N TYR A 43 4.50 -12.90 6.18
CA TYR A 43 4.66 -13.95 7.17
C TYR A 43 4.71 -13.35 8.58
N LYS A 44 3.64 -13.55 9.35
CA LYS A 44 3.54 -13.10 10.74
C LYS A 44 4.42 -13.96 11.64
N LEU A 45 5.24 -13.31 12.46
CA LEU A 45 6.08 -14.02 13.43
C LEU A 45 5.22 -14.59 14.57
N PRO A 46 5.55 -15.79 15.09
CA PRO A 46 4.86 -16.36 16.22
C PRO A 46 5.28 -15.65 17.51
N LYS A 47 4.32 -15.44 18.41
CA LYS A 47 4.61 -14.98 19.77
C LYS A 47 5.46 -16.02 20.50
N LYS A 48 6.61 -15.61 21.04
CA LYS A 48 7.45 -16.49 21.85
C LYS A 48 7.50 -16.00 23.30
N PRO A 49 7.58 -16.90 24.29
CA PRO A 49 7.85 -16.51 25.66
C PRO A 49 9.27 -15.92 25.76
N LYS A 50 9.45 -14.91 26.62
CA LYS A 50 10.75 -14.30 26.86
C LYS A 50 11.73 -15.36 27.37
N SER A 51 12.82 -15.55 26.64
CA SER A 51 13.93 -16.41 27.04
C SER A 51 15.13 -15.55 27.43
N LYS A 52 15.78 -15.88 28.55
CA LYS A 52 17.05 -15.21 28.96
C LYS A 52 18.21 -15.50 28.00
N LYS A 53 18.03 -16.42 27.04
CA LYS A 53 19.07 -16.88 26.09
C LYS A 53 18.94 -16.29 24.68
N SER A 54 17.88 -15.56 24.38
CA SER A 54 17.66 -14.98 23.05
C SER A 54 17.74 -13.47 23.13
N GLU A 55 18.58 -12.85 22.29
CA GLU A 55 18.66 -11.39 22.15
C GLU A 55 17.37 -10.79 21.57
N TYR A 56 16.61 -11.59 20.81
CA TYR A 56 15.33 -11.20 20.22
C TYR A 56 14.23 -12.20 20.58
N THR A 57 13.09 -11.69 21.07
CA THR A 57 11.87 -12.46 21.32
C THR A 57 10.71 -11.76 20.62
N PRO A 58 10.15 -12.35 19.54
CA PRO A 58 8.99 -11.77 18.87
C PRO A 58 7.78 -11.73 19.80
N THR A 59 7.10 -10.60 19.80
CA THR A 59 5.86 -10.34 20.54
C THR A 59 4.64 -10.96 19.87
N GLY A 60 4.74 -11.29 18.58
CA GLY A 60 3.69 -11.94 17.78
C GLY A 60 2.97 -10.98 16.83
N ASP A 61 3.35 -9.72 16.85
CA ASP A 61 2.77 -8.64 16.04
C ASP A 61 3.69 -8.28 14.87
N GLU A 62 4.96 -8.68 14.96
CA GLU A 62 5.95 -8.48 13.92
C GLU A 62 5.67 -9.40 12.72
N TYR A 63 6.06 -8.96 11.54
CA TYR A 63 5.98 -9.75 10.32
C TYR A 63 7.12 -9.40 9.38
N VAL A 64 7.43 -10.34 8.51
CA VAL A 64 8.29 -10.12 7.35
C VAL A 64 7.44 -10.11 6.09
N TYR A 65 7.85 -9.36 5.08
CA TYR A 65 7.13 -9.23 3.83
C TYR A 65 8.07 -9.30 2.61
N VAL A 66 7.47 -9.57 1.44
CA VAL A 66 8.10 -9.51 0.12
C VAL A 66 7.01 -9.25 -0.92
N ASP A 67 7.32 -8.53 -1.98
CA ASP A 67 6.36 -8.13 -3.02
C ASP A 67 6.97 -8.18 -4.43
N SER A 68 6.13 -7.94 -5.45
CA SER A 68 6.54 -7.99 -6.86
C SER A 68 7.63 -6.99 -7.26
N ASN A 69 7.85 -5.95 -6.47
CA ASN A 69 8.88 -4.94 -6.72
C ASN A 69 10.21 -5.32 -6.06
N THR A 70 10.23 -6.33 -5.19
CA THR A 70 11.45 -6.82 -4.57
C THR A 70 12.38 -7.40 -5.65
N PRO A 71 13.63 -6.92 -5.80
CA PRO A 71 14.54 -7.40 -6.82
C PRO A 71 14.76 -8.92 -6.74
N THR A 72 14.64 -9.60 -7.87
CA THR A 72 14.85 -11.06 -7.95
C THR A 72 16.29 -11.49 -7.67
N SER A 73 17.24 -10.55 -7.72
CA SER A 73 18.62 -10.74 -7.31
C SER A 73 18.80 -10.80 -5.78
N THR A 74 17.76 -10.46 -5.00
CA THR A 74 17.76 -10.49 -3.54
C THR A 74 16.67 -11.42 -3.02
N SER A 75 17.06 -12.56 -2.45
CA SER A 75 16.13 -13.55 -1.87
C SER A 75 15.73 -13.23 -0.42
N TYR A 76 15.62 -11.95 -0.04
CA TYR A 76 15.40 -11.58 1.36
C TYR A 76 14.01 -11.02 1.56
N TRP A 77 13.34 -11.56 2.57
CA TRP A 77 12.16 -10.95 3.15
C TRP A 77 12.60 -9.76 4.02
N THR A 78 11.86 -8.66 3.98
CA THR A 78 12.12 -7.50 4.82
C THR A 78 11.33 -7.60 6.12
N LEU A 79 12.00 -7.42 7.26
CA LEU A 79 11.31 -7.27 8.55
C LEU A 79 10.66 -5.89 8.59
N SER A 80 9.33 -5.86 8.75
CA SER A 80 8.61 -4.60 8.87
C SER A 80 8.85 -3.97 10.24
N PRO A 81 8.99 -2.63 10.32
CA PRO A 81 8.97 -1.91 11.59
C PRO A 81 7.55 -1.74 12.17
N LYS A 82 6.50 -2.10 11.42
CA LYS A 82 5.09 -1.94 11.81
C LYS A 82 4.55 -3.22 12.44
N SER A 83 3.50 -3.09 13.23
CA SER A 83 2.68 -4.25 13.65
C SER A 83 1.77 -4.68 12.50
N ILE A 84 1.55 -5.99 12.37
CA ILE A 84 0.58 -6.55 11.42
C ILE A 84 -0.85 -6.08 11.72
N PHE A 85 -1.12 -5.62 12.94
CA PHE A 85 -2.43 -5.13 13.39
C PHE A 85 -2.60 -3.60 13.29
N GLN A 86 -1.60 -2.89 12.78
CA GLN A 86 -1.66 -1.43 12.57
C GLN A 86 -2.02 -1.08 11.13
N ASP A 87 -2.62 0.08 10.92
CA ASP A 87 -2.84 0.61 9.57
C ASP A 87 -1.51 0.93 8.87
N GLY A 88 -1.57 1.08 7.55
CA GLY A 88 -0.43 1.47 6.74
C GLY A 88 0.54 0.33 6.43
N ASN A 89 0.21 -0.93 6.72
CA ASN A 89 0.96 -2.10 6.27
C ASN A 89 0.34 -2.74 5.00
N PRO A 90 1.03 -3.63 4.27
CA PRO A 90 0.54 -4.25 3.04
C PRO A 90 -0.83 -4.90 3.20
N LEU A 91 -1.09 -5.55 4.34
CA LEU A 91 -2.39 -6.17 4.62
C LEU A 91 -3.48 -5.11 4.74
N ALA A 92 -3.29 -4.13 5.62
CA ALA A 92 -4.24 -3.04 5.87
C ALA A 92 -4.49 -2.22 4.61
N ASN A 93 -3.44 -1.82 3.90
CA ASN A 93 -3.52 -1.07 2.65
C ASN A 93 -4.31 -1.82 1.57
N THR A 94 -4.26 -3.16 1.55
CA THR A 94 -4.95 -3.98 0.55
C THR A 94 -6.44 -4.16 0.85
N ILE A 95 -6.84 -4.18 2.13
CA ILE A 95 -8.21 -4.55 2.54
C ILE A 95 -9.07 -3.40 3.08
N LEU A 96 -8.47 -2.23 3.32
CA LEU A 96 -9.13 -1.02 3.85
C LEU A 96 -9.26 0.05 2.77
#